data_AF-A0A9D4ZQM5-F1
#
_entry.id   AF-A0A9D4ZQM5-F1
#
_cell.length_a   1.000
_cell.length_b   1.000
_cell.length_c   1.000
_cell.angle_alpha   90.00
_cell.angle_beta   90.00
_cell.angle_gamma   90.00
#
_symmetry.space_group_name_H-M   'P 1'
#
loop_
_entity.id
_entity.type
_entity.pdbx_description
1 polymer ?
#
loop_
_entity_poly.entity_id
_entity_poly.type
_entity_poly.pdbx_seq_one_letter_code
_entity_poly.pdbx_strand_id
1 'polypeptide(L)'
;MGQGQVMVEVILMNKHLGDGERDDALVVVGSIAQLGNWLPSQGLRMLPDSLIPNSWTASVNLPAGLVFEYKIVRLSADGMCRGWMAGSNRALLVPRFATMVSVVNLWEFVAGSSPVTITFGIVKQLGKDGGHLLLSGDSKELGQWKLDKAHSMVWHIGDRWKVDTNVTAGSTINYKYLSVSDHVKEVEWMPGPNRVMQVPKGAIALTVLDRWTTHSVPSIRTTTPIQVQNVAVYVVLVQRCSFGHLFKLVGNIDKLGKWDPWKAQKMVWHFNDIWITAINLHAGSFLEYKIVLAREADDTIIQWQTGSNKRLLVPDTDHELLVEEVWQ
;
A
#
# COMPACT_ATOMS: atom_id res chain seq x y z
N MET A 1 -30.52 -28.47 2.14
CA MET A 1 -30.86 -27.16 1.53
C MET A 1 -29.77 -26.85 0.53
N GLY A 2 -30.12 -26.67 -0.74
CA GLY A 2 -29.18 -26.74 -1.86
C GLY A 2 -27.99 -25.78 -1.72
N GLN A 3 -26.79 -26.28 -2.07
CA GLN A 3 -25.63 -25.43 -2.27
C GLN A 3 -25.93 -24.52 -3.48
N GLY A 4 -26.53 -23.36 -3.23
CA GLY A 4 -26.76 -22.37 -4.27
C GLY A 4 -25.44 -21.94 -4.90
N GLN A 5 -25.44 -21.65 -6.20
CA GLN A 5 -24.32 -20.95 -6.81
C GLN A 5 -24.46 -19.45 -6.58
N VAL A 6 -23.34 -18.78 -6.38
CA VAL A 6 -23.25 -17.32 -6.27
C VAL A 6 -22.33 -16.85 -7.38
N MET A 7 -22.74 -15.82 -8.10
CA MET A 7 -21.88 -15.16 -9.07
C MET A 7 -20.80 -14.37 -8.32
N VAL A 8 -19.54 -14.72 -8.52
CA VAL A 8 -18.40 -13.97 -7.98
C VAL A 8 -17.83 -13.12 -9.09
N GLU A 9 -17.78 -11.82 -8.91
CA GLU A 9 -17.09 -10.88 -9.79
C GLU A 9 -15.80 -10.40 -9.15
N VAL A 10 -14.68 -10.62 -9.82
CA VAL A 10 -13.39 -10.04 -9.46
C VAL A 10 -13.15 -8.86 -10.38
N ILE A 11 -13.15 -7.67 -9.80
CA ILE A 11 -12.95 -6.41 -10.49
C ILE A 11 -11.54 -5.92 -10.18
N LEU A 12 -10.82 -5.45 -11.20
CA LEU A 12 -9.53 -4.78 -11.07
C LEU A 12 -9.68 -3.35 -11.59
N MET A 13 -9.39 -2.36 -10.77
CA MET A 13 -9.25 -0.96 -11.19
C MET A 13 -7.78 -0.54 -11.13
N ASN A 14 -7.29 0.18 -12.15
CA ASN A 14 -5.94 0.76 -12.08
C ASN A 14 -5.78 2.02 -12.93
N LYS A 15 -5.50 3.17 -12.31
CA LYS A 15 -5.26 4.43 -13.02
C LYS A 15 -3.98 4.48 -13.89
N HIS A 16 -3.09 3.48 -13.83
CA HIS A 16 -1.75 3.51 -14.44
C HIS A 16 -1.48 2.44 -15.51
N LEU A 17 -2.42 1.54 -15.82
CA LEU A 17 -2.22 0.56 -16.91
C LEU A 17 -2.37 1.17 -18.33
N GLY A 18 -2.67 2.47 -18.44
CA GLY A 18 -3.06 3.13 -19.69
C GLY A 18 -1.95 3.50 -20.67
N ASP A 19 -0.68 3.63 -20.24
CA ASP A 19 0.28 4.46 -20.98
C ASP A 19 1.50 3.72 -21.58
N GLY A 20 1.54 2.38 -21.57
CA GLY A 20 2.71 1.66 -22.14
C GLY A 20 2.63 0.17 -22.48
N GLU A 21 1.58 -0.58 -22.12
CA GLU A 21 1.56 -2.06 -22.22
C GLU A 21 0.19 -2.58 -22.70
N ARG A 22 -0.24 -2.18 -23.90
CA ARG A 22 -1.64 -2.33 -24.37
C ARG A 22 -2.11 -3.76 -24.72
N ASP A 23 -1.23 -4.76 -24.76
CA ASP A 23 -1.57 -6.10 -25.27
C ASP A 23 -1.50 -7.25 -24.24
N ASP A 24 -1.14 -6.95 -22.98
CA ASP A 24 -1.11 -7.97 -21.94
C ASP A 24 -2.53 -8.39 -21.54
N ALA A 25 -2.76 -9.69 -21.42
CA ALA A 25 -4.00 -10.24 -20.87
C ALA A 25 -3.94 -10.30 -19.34
N LEU A 26 -5.05 -9.98 -18.68
CA LEU A 26 -5.22 -10.14 -17.24
C LEU A 26 -6.02 -11.41 -16.97
N VAL A 27 -5.56 -12.22 -16.01
CA VAL A 27 -6.23 -13.45 -15.59
C VAL A 27 -6.31 -13.53 -14.08
N VAL A 28 -7.41 -14.05 -13.54
CA VAL A 28 -7.57 -14.43 -12.14
C VAL A 28 -7.19 -15.91 -11.99
N VAL A 29 -6.23 -16.18 -11.12
CA VAL A 29 -5.74 -17.54 -10.81
C VAL A 29 -5.93 -17.82 -9.34
N GLY A 30 -6.17 -19.06 -8.95
CA GLY A 30 -6.44 -19.35 -7.56
C GLY A 30 -6.42 -20.83 -7.19
N SER A 31 -6.73 -21.11 -5.93
CA SER A 31 -6.65 -22.44 -5.31
C SER A 31 -7.75 -23.42 -5.72
N ILE A 32 -8.60 -23.04 -6.67
CA ILE A 32 -9.73 -23.84 -7.14
C ILE A 32 -9.61 -24.09 -8.65
N ALA A 33 -10.23 -25.19 -9.11
CA ALA A 33 -10.18 -25.60 -10.51
C ALA A 33 -10.77 -24.55 -11.47
N GLN A 34 -11.80 -23.84 -11.04
CA GLN A 34 -12.41 -22.75 -11.81
C GLN A 34 -11.47 -21.57 -12.05
N LEU A 35 -10.40 -21.45 -11.24
CA LEU A 35 -9.34 -20.46 -11.35
C LEU A 35 -7.98 -21.10 -11.70
N GLY A 36 -8.00 -22.30 -12.28
CA GLY A 36 -6.81 -22.95 -12.85
C GLY A 36 -5.82 -23.55 -11.85
N ASN A 37 -6.16 -23.69 -10.56
CA ASN A 37 -5.25 -24.25 -9.54
C ASN A 37 -3.84 -23.62 -9.55
N TRP A 38 -3.78 -22.29 -9.56
CA TRP A 38 -2.55 -21.49 -9.63
C TRP A 38 -1.74 -21.60 -10.93
N LEU A 39 -2.30 -22.16 -12.01
CA LEU A 39 -1.70 -22.15 -13.34
C LEU A 39 -2.19 -20.94 -14.16
N PRO A 40 -1.32 -19.95 -14.47
CA PRO A 40 -1.75 -18.76 -15.21
C PRO A 40 -2.36 -19.02 -16.58
N SER A 41 -1.87 -20.03 -17.30
CA SER A 41 -2.42 -20.44 -18.59
C SER A 41 -3.84 -21.02 -18.50
N GLN A 42 -4.32 -21.37 -17.30
CA GLN A 42 -5.67 -21.85 -17.03
C GLN A 42 -6.47 -20.85 -16.18
N GLY A 43 -5.93 -19.63 -15.97
CA GLY A 43 -6.60 -18.59 -15.20
C GLY A 43 -7.86 -18.07 -15.90
N LEU A 44 -8.80 -17.60 -15.10
CA LEU A 44 -10.03 -16.98 -15.58
C LEU A 44 -9.72 -15.61 -16.18
N ARG A 45 -9.96 -15.45 -17.48
CA ARG A 45 -9.64 -14.19 -18.18
C ARG A 45 -10.50 -13.04 -17.71
N MET A 46 -9.86 -11.91 -17.43
CA MET A 46 -10.53 -10.63 -17.17
C MET A 46 -10.75 -9.88 -18.48
N LEU A 47 -11.91 -9.25 -18.62
CA LEU A 47 -12.27 -8.44 -19.77
C LEU A 47 -12.29 -6.96 -19.37
N PRO A 48 -11.80 -6.04 -20.22
CA PRO A 48 -11.89 -4.62 -19.95
C PRO A 48 -13.36 -4.19 -19.88
N ASP A 49 -13.69 -3.34 -18.92
CA ASP A 49 -15.00 -2.74 -18.79
C ASP A 49 -15.13 -1.59 -19.81
N SER A 50 -16.15 -1.65 -20.67
CA SER A 50 -16.37 -0.64 -21.71
C SER A 50 -16.89 0.69 -21.17
N LEU A 51 -17.44 0.70 -19.96
CA LEU A 51 -18.07 1.86 -19.33
C LEU A 51 -17.16 2.50 -18.26
N ILE A 52 -16.26 1.73 -17.67
CA ILE A 52 -15.33 2.19 -16.63
C ILE A 52 -13.89 2.14 -17.17
N PRO A 53 -13.29 3.30 -17.53
CA PRO A 53 -11.91 3.36 -17.99
C PRO A 53 -10.95 2.74 -16.98
N ASN A 54 -10.00 1.94 -17.49
CA ASN A 54 -9.01 1.20 -16.70
C ASN A 54 -9.60 0.28 -15.63
N SER A 55 -10.73 -0.35 -15.94
CA SER A 55 -11.31 -1.42 -15.14
C SER A 55 -11.35 -2.71 -15.95
N TRP A 56 -11.16 -3.84 -15.27
CA TRP A 56 -11.31 -5.18 -15.83
C TRP A 56 -12.14 -6.04 -14.89
N THR A 57 -12.97 -6.92 -15.45
CA THR A 57 -13.85 -7.79 -14.67
C THR A 57 -13.72 -9.23 -15.13
N ALA A 58 -13.69 -10.15 -14.18
CA ALA A 58 -13.87 -11.59 -14.40
C ALA A 58 -14.98 -12.11 -13.50
N SER A 59 -15.91 -12.88 -14.08
CA SER A 59 -17.08 -13.39 -13.36
C SER A 59 -17.13 -14.91 -13.42
N VAL A 60 -17.44 -15.56 -12.29
CA VAL A 60 -17.53 -17.02 -12.18
C VAL A 60 -18.60 -17.43 -11.16
N ASN A 61 -19.41 -18.44 -11.50
CA ASN A 61 -20.37 -19.01 -10.56
C ASN A 61 -19.70 -20.03 -9.66
N LEU A 62 -19.71 -19.80 -8.35
CA LEU A 62 -19.07 -20.66 -7.35
C LEU A 62 -20.07 -21.16 -6.31
N PRO A 63 -19.85 -22.35 -5.70
CA PRO A 63 -20.69 -22.84 -4.62
C PRO A 63 -20.71 -21.89 -3.41
N ALA A 64 -21.91 -21.59 -2.91
CA ALA A 64 -22.13 -20.90 -1.65
C ALA A 64 -21.35 -21.56 -0.50
N GLY A 65 -20.61 -20.75 0.26
CA GLY A 65 -19.81 -21.18 1.39
C GLY A 65 -18.42 -21.72 1.04
N LEU A 66 -18.02 -21.72 -0.23
CA LEU A 66 -16.65 -22.05 -0.65
C LEU A 66 -15.69 -20.96 -0.16
N VAL A 67 -14.56 -21.38 0.41
CA VAL A 67 -13.42 -20.48 0.68
C VAL A 67 -12.33 -20.81 -0.32
N PHE A 68 -11.77 -19.80 -0.97
CA PHE A 68 -10.66 -19.97 -1.90
C PHE A 68 -9.70 -18.79 -1.85
N GLU A 69 -8.49 -19.02 -2.30
CA GLU A 69 -7.48 -18.00 -2.49
C GLU A 69 -7.31 -17.68 -3.98
N TYR A 70 -6.94 -16.44 -4.29
CA TYR A 70 -6.67 -16.01 -5.65
C TYR A 70 -5.63 -14.89 -5.75
N LYS A 71 -5.13 -14.69 -6.97
CA LYS A 71 -4.35 -13.53 -7.41
C LYS A 71 -4.73 -13.17 -8.85
N ILE A 72 -4.36 -11.96 -9.25
CA ILE A 72 -4.45 -11.54 -10.65
C ILE A 72 -3.05 -11.59 -11.26
N VAL A 73 -2.94 -12.08 -12.49
CA VAL A 73 -1.66 -12.26 -13.21
C VAL A 73 -1.75 -11.57 -14.56
N ARG A 74 -0.64 -10.95 -14.98
CA ARG A 74 -0.44 -10.44 -16.33
C ARG A 74 0.22 -11.51 -17.18
N LEU A 75 -0.37 -11.76 -18.34
CA LEU A 75 0.18 -12.60 -19.39
C LEU A 75 0.51 -11.73 -20.59
N SER A 76 1.64 -12.01 -21.23
CA SER A 76 1.93 -11.46 -22.56
C SER A 76 0.98 -12.01 -23.63
N ALA A 77 1.00 -11.42 -24.82
CA ALA A 77 0.19 -11.88 -25.96
C ALA A 77 0.45 -13.35 -26.35
N ASP A 78 1.67 -13.87 -26.12
CA ASP A 78 2.07 -15.27 -26.31
C ASP A 78 1.78 -16.18 -25.10
N GLY A 79 1.12 -15.66 -24.06
CA GLY A 79 0.66 -16.42 -22.89
C GLY A 79 1.70 -16.61 -21.79
N MET A 80 2.86 -15.95 -21.86
CA MET A 80 3.90 -16.02 -20.84
C MET A 80 3.56 -15.13 -19.64
N CYS A 81 3.76 -15.66 -18.43
CA CYS A 81 3.52 -14.92 -17.20
C CYS A 81 4.53 -13.78 -17.04
N ARG A 82 4.04 -12.53 -17.10
CA ARG A 82 4.85 -11.31 -16.94
C ARG A 82 4.89 -10.77 -15.52
N GLY A 83 3.89 -11.10 -14.71
CA GLY A 83 3.91 -10.70 -13.32
C GLY A 83 2.62 -11.01 -12.58
N TRP A 84 2.75 -11.17 -11.28
CA TRP A 84 1.64 -11.43 -10.37
C TRP A 84 1.29 -10.15 -9.63
N MET A 85 0.01 -10.02 -9.27
CA MET A 85 -0.41 -9.07 -8.24
C MET A 85 0.44 -9.33 -6.99
N ALA A 86 1.08 -8.26 -6.53
CA ALA A 86 2.06 -8.36 -5.47
C ALA A 86 1.36 -8.46 -4.10
N GLY A 87 2.09 -8.96 -3.10
CA GLY A 87 1.58 -9.17 -1.74
C GLY A 87 1.13 -10.61 -1.50
N SER A 88 0.46 -10.87 -0.37
CA SER A 88 -0.12 -12.18 -0.06
C SER A 88 -1.27 -12.53 -1.04
N ASN A 89 -1.66 -13.79 -1.07
CA ASN A 89 -2.86 -14.21 -1.80
C ASN A 89 -4.09 -13.51 -1.20
N ARG A 90 -5.07 -13.17 -2.05
CA ARG A 90 -6.38 -12.72 -1.60
C ARG A 90 -7.19 -13.97 -1.21
N ALA A 91 -7.97 -13.91 -0.15
CA ALA A 91 -8.89 -14.97 0.24
C ALA A 91 -10.34 -14.46 0.13
N LEU A 92 -11.24 -15.29 -0.42
CA LEU A 92 -12.66 -14.98 -0.53
C LEU A 92 -13.50 -16.14 0.01
N LEU A 93 -14.48 -15.81 0.84
CA LEU A 93 -15.60 -16.69 1.21
C LEU A 93 -16.79 -16.34 0.33
N VAL A 94 -17.28 -17.31 -0.44
CA VAL A 94 -18.51 -17.15 -1.22
C VAL A 94 -19.70 -17.08 -0.26
N PRO A 95 -20.48 -15.99 -0.24
CA PRO A 95 -21.59 -15.84 0.70
C PRO A 95 -22.64 -16.93 0.53
N ARG A 96 -23.33 -17.31 1.61
CA ARG A 96 -24.34 -18.39 1.55
C ARG A 96 -25.74 -17.95 1.14
N PHE A 97 -26.02 -16.66 1.22
CA PHE A 97 -27.36 -16.09 1.05
C PHE A 97 -27.41 -14.97 0.01
N ALA A 98 -26.33 -14.77 -0.75
CA ALA A 98 -26.27 -13.81 -1.84
C ALA A 98 -26.44 -14.50 -3.18
N THR A 99 -26.97 -13.79 -4.17
CA THR A 99 -26.98 -14.23 -5.57
C THR A 99 -25.69 -13.82 -6.29
N MET A 100 -25.02 -12.77 -5.79
CA MET A 100 -23.78 -12.24 -6.33
C MET A 100 -22.89 -11.64 -5.23
N VAL A 101 -21.59 -11.65 -5.44
CA VAL A 101 -20.59 -10.90 -4.67
C VAL A 101 -19.56 -10.32 -5.63
N SER A 102 -19.23 -9.04 -5.49
CA SER A 102 -18.23 -8.37 -6.32
C SER A 102 -17.09 -7.88 -5.42
N VAL A 103 -15.86 -8.27 -5.74
CA VAL A 103 -14.65 -7.86 -5.02
C VAL A 103 -13.81 -6.94 -5.92
N VAL A 104 -13.60 -5.71 -5.47
CA VAL A 104 -12.78 -4.74 -6.18
C VAL A 104 -11.34 -4.84 -5.68
N ASN A 105 -10.42 -4.90 -6.63
CA ASN A 105 -8.98 -4.94 -6.43
C ASN A 105 -8.36 -3.71 -7.08
N LEU A 106 -7.33 -3.18 -6.46
CA LEU A 106 -6.42 -2.24 -7.09
C LEU A 106 -5.16 -3.00 -7.50
N TRP A 107 -4.69 -2.77 -8.72
CA TRP A 107 -3.37 -3.26 -9.12
C TRP A 107 -2.32 -2.36 -8.48
N GLU A 108 -2.09 -2.58 -7.20
CA GLU A 108 -1.03 -1.91 -6.47
C GLU A 108 0.29 -2.57 -6.85
N PHE A 109 1.25 -1.74 -7.24
CA PHE A 109 2.64 -2.11 -7.00
C PHE A 109 2.76 -2.28 -5.49
N VAL A 110 3.14 -3.48 -5.02
CA VAL A 110 3.52 -3.61 -3.62
C VAL A 110 4.54 -2.53 -3.34
N ALA A 111 4.27 -1.77 -2.28
CA ALA A 111 5.23 -0.91 -1.61
C ALA A 111 6.35 -1.78 -1.00
N GLY A 112 7.12 -2.43 -1.87
CA GLY A 112 8.50 -2.82 -1.64
C GLY A 112 9.43 -1.74 -2.16
N SER A 113 8.94 -0.50 -2.28
CA SER A 113 9.66 0.62 -2.88
C SER A 113 9.34 1.97 -2.24
N SER A 114 8.68 2.01 -1.08
CA SER A 114 8.57 3.28 -0.36
C SER A 114 9.98 3.63 0.15
N PRO A 115 10.58 4.73 -0.32
CA PRO A 115 11.87 5.15 0.21
C PRO A 115 11.69 5.51 1.69
N VAL A 116 12.49 4.87 2.54
CA VAL A 116 12.70 5.31 3.92
C VAL A 116 13.83 6.32 3.88
N THR A 117 13.58 7.54 4.34
CA THR A 117 14.66 8.52 4.49
C THR A 117 15.48 8.17 5.72
N ILE A 118 16.75 7.83 5.53
CA ILE A 118 17.65 7.45 6.60
C ILE A 118 18.70 8.55 6.75
N THR A 119 18.71 9.19 7.91
CA THR A 119 19.78 10.09 8.31
C THR A 119 20.90 9.26 8.93
N PHE A 120 21.98 9.08 8.18
CA PHE A 120 23.21 8.47 8.67
C PHE A 120 24.07 9.53 9.34
N GLY A 121 24.32 9.36 10.63
CA GLY A 121 25.17 10.23 11.43
C GLY A 121 26.40 9.49 11.96
N ILE A 122 27.58 10.11 11.89
CA ILE A 122 28.80 9.59 12.51
C ILE A 122 29.60 10.71 13.18
N VAL A 123 30.30 10.37 14.25
CA VAL A 123 31.30 11.26 14.86
C VAL A 123 32.70 10.85 14.44
N LYS A 124 33.44 11.75 13.79
CA LYS A 124 34.87 11.61 13.48
C LYS A 124 35.51 12.99 13.37
N GLN A 125 36.52 13.22 14.20
CA GLN A 125 37.42 14.36 14.05
C GLN A 125 38.36 14.07 12.89
N LEU A 126 38.42 14.97 11.92
CA LEU A 126 39.42 14.92 10.85
C LEU A 126 40.70 15.63 11.29
N GLY A 127 41.82 15.28 10.66
CA GLY A 127 43.10 15.93 10.91
C GLY A 127 43.09 17.42 10.56
N LYS A 128 44.14 18.14 10.98
CA LYS A 128 44.29 19.59 10.69
C LYS A 128 44.36 19.93 9.20
N ASP A 129 44.63 18.91 8.39
CA ASP A 129 44.84 18.95 6.95
C ASP A 129 43.52 18.91 6.15
N GLY A 130 42.37 19.14 6.80
CA GLY A 130 41.07 19.15 6.15
C GLY A 130 40.62 17.78 5.63
N GLY A 131 39.56 17.75 4.84
CA GLY A 131 38.93 16.55 4.34
C GLY A 131 37.41 16.52 4.54
N HIS A 132 36.80 15.45 4.03
CA HIS A 132 35.37 15.23 4.11
C HIS A 132 35.05 13.75 4.31
N LEU A 133 33.85 13.47 4.82
CA LEU A 133 33.35 12.10 4.96
C LEU A 133 32.38 11.74 3.84
N LEU A 134 32.43 10.48 3.44
CA LEU A 134 31.50 9.86 2.49
C LEU A 134 30.80 8.66 3.12
N LEU A 135 29.60 8.36 2.63
CA LEU A 135 28.85 7.12 2.92
C LEU A 135 28.74 6.29 1.64
N SER A 136 29.09 5.00 1.71
CA SER A 136 28.87 4.05 0.61
C SER A 136 28.42 2.69 1.12
N GLY A 137 27.72 1.94 0.27
CA GLY A 137 27.15 0.64 0.60
C GLY A 137 26.87 -0.22 -0.62
N ASP A 138 26.35 -1.41 -0.40
CA ASP A 138 26.10 -2.43 -1.42
C ASP A 138 24.95 -2.10 -2.37
N SER A 139 23.94 -1.40 -1.87
CA SER A 139 22.74 -1.05 -2.61
C SER A 139 23.00 0.04 -3.67
N LYS A 140 22.10 0.14 -4.65
CA LYS A 140 22.15 1.18 -5.69
C LYS A 140 22.05 2.57 -5.08
N GLU A 141 21.19 2.71 -4.08
CA GLU A 141 20.92 3.93 -3.31
C GLU A 141 22.10 4.36 -2.45
N LEU A 142 23.05 3.45 -2.18
CA LEU A 142 24.26 3.71 -1.41
C LEU A 142 25.54 3.73 -2.28
N GLY A 143 25.40 3.72 -3.60
CA GLY A 143 26.52 3.89 -4.53
C GLY A 143 27.30 2.61 -4.84
N GLN A 144 26.85 1.43 -4.41
CA GLN A 144 27.43 0.13 -4.74
C GLN A 144 28.95 0.02 -4.48
N TRP A 145 29.41 0.55 -3.34
CA TRP A 145 30.81 0.62 -2.92
C TRP A 145 31.74 1.41 -3.85
N LYS A 146 31.19 2.23 -4.75
CA LYS A 146 31.98 3.05 -5.69
C LYS A 146 32.19 4.46 -5.12
N LEU A 147 33.45 4.89 -5.09
CA LEU A 147 33.84 6.18 -4.49
C LEU A 147 33.18 7.39 -5.18
N ASP A 148 33.09 7.36 -6.51
CA ASP A 148 32.45 8.40 -7.33
C ASP A 148 30.93 8.47 -7.18
N LYS A 149 30.32 7.45 -6.56
CA LYS A 149 28.88 7.37 -6.26
C LYS A 149 28.57 7.39 -4.77
N ALA A 150 29.59 7.55 -3.92
CA ALA A 150 29.41 7.65 -2.50
C ALA A 150 28.77 9.01 -2.13
N HIS A 151 27.98 9.02 -1.07
CA HIS A 151 27.25 10.21 -0.66
C HIS A 151 28.14 11.09 0.22
N SER A 152 28.35 12.35 -0.19
CA SER A 152 29.07 13.33 0.63
C SER A 152 28.29 13.70 1.88
N MET A 153 28.96 13.64 3.03
CA MET A 153 28.37 14.00 4.31
C MET A 153 28.59 15.48 4.63
N VAL A 154 27.61 16.07 5.32
CA VAL A 154 27.64 17.46 5.79
C VAL A 154 28.19 17.50 7.20
N TRP A 155 29.16 18.37 7.46
CA TRP A 155 29.71 18.59 8.79
C TRP A 155 28.77 19.46 9.64
N HIS A 156 28.71 19.13 10.93
CA HIS A 156 28.03 19.89 11.97
C HIS A 156 28.91 19.97 13.22
N ILE A 157 28.59 20.93 14.10
CA ILE A 157 29.32 21.19 15.34
C ILE A 157 29.51 19.91 16.20
N GLY A 158 30.72 19.77 16.75
CA GLY A 158 31.12 18.60 17.55
C GLY A 158 31.55 17.40 16.71
N ASP A 159 32.12 17.65 15.53
CA ASP A 159 32.63 16.62 14.60
C ASP A 159 31.58 15.60 14.19
N ARG A 160 30.34 16.07 14.08
CA ARG A 160 29.19 15.26 13.68
C ARG A 160 28.96 15.42 12.20
N TRP A 161 28.98 14.32 11.48
CA TRP A 161 28.73 14.30 10.05
C TRP A 161 27.39 13.64 9.80
N LYS A 162 26.59 14.21 8.90
CA LYS A 162 25.28 13.65 8.55
C LYS A 162 25.08 13.58 7.05
N VAL A 163 24.34 12.59 6.61
CA VAL A 163 23.79 12.53 5.25
C VAL A 163 22.44 11.84 5.28
N ASP A 164 21.51 12.36 4.49
CA ASP A 164 20.21 11.75 4.28
C ASP A 164 20.24 10.96 2.97
N THR A 165 19.77 9.72 3.00
CA THR A 165 19.59 8.90 1.79
C THR A 165 18.31 8.09 1.88
N ASN A 166 17.73 7.80 0.72
CA ASN A 166 16.48 7.08 0.61
C ASN A 166 16.78 5.61 0.32
N VAL A 167 16.36 4.72 1.22
CA VAL A 167 16.60 3.28 1.11
C VAL A 167 15.27 2.55 1.12
N THR A 168 15.18 1.48 0.34
CA THR A 168 13.98 0.65 0.23
C THR A 168 13.58 0.01 1.56
N ALA A 169 12.34 0.24 2.00
CA ALA A 169 11.78 -0.41 3.19
C ALA A 169 11.80 -1.94 3.07
N GLY A 170 12.11 -2.63 4.17
CA GLY A 170 12.18 -4.09 4.22
C GLY A 170 13.45 -4.71 3.64
N SER A 171 14.33 -3.92 3.03
CA SER A 171 15.63 -4.40 2.54
C SER A 171 16.65 -4.61 3.66
N THR A 172 17.67 -5.42 3.38
CA THR A 172 18.90 -5.47 4.17
C THR A 172 19.96 -4.68 3.42
N ILE A 173 20.61 -3.73 4.09
CA ILE A 173 21.72 -2.96 3.51
C ILE A 173 23.03 -3.22 4.23
N ASN A 174 24.13 -3.17 3.47
CA ASN A 174 25.48 -3.13 3.98
C ASN A 174 26.10 -1.77 3.65
N TYR A 175 26.72 -1.10 4.61
CA TYR A 175 27.31 0.23 4.41
C TYR A 175 28.57 0.47 5.25
N LYS A 176 29.37 1.45 4.83
CA LYS A 176 30.51 2.00 5.56
C LYS A 176 30.69 3.49 5.28
N TYR A 177 31.44 4.11 6.18
CA TYR A 177 31.92 5.48 6.03
C TYR A 177 33.35 5.48 5.51
N LEU A 178 33.71 6.53 4.78
CA LEU A 178 35.06 6.78 4.28
C LEU A 178 35.47 8.20 4.66
N SER A 179 36.73 8.41 5.00
CA SER A 179 37.32 9.76 5.07
C SER A 179 38.24 9.99 3.88
N VAL A 180 38.08 11.14 3.25
CA VAL A 180 38.89 11.57 2.12
C VAL A 180 39.70 12.80 2.55
N SER A 181 41.02 12.75 2.38
CA SER A 181 41.89 13.90 2.63
C SER A 181 41.94 14.81 1.40
N ASP A 182 41.70 16.10 1.60
CA ASP A 182 41.72 17.10 0.52
C ASP A 182 43.15 17.38 0.01
N HIS A 183 44.18 17.13 0.83
CA HIS A 183 45.58 17.39 0.49
C HIS A 183 46.29 16.19 -0.11
N VAL A 184 46.11 15.00 0.47
CA VAL A 184 46.86 13.80 0.08
C VAL A 184 46.09 12.92 -0.92
N LYS A 185 44.80 13.23 -1.15
CA LYS A 185 43.86 12.43 -1.97
C LYS A 185 43.79 10.95 -1.57
N GLU A 186 44.10 10.66 -0.31
CA GLU A 186 43.96 9.32 0.26
C GLU A 186 42.53 9.10 0.77
N VAL A 187 42.08 7.85 0.63
CA VAL A 187 40.77 7.39 1.08
C VAL A 187 40.95 6.33 2.14
N GLU A 188 40.51 6.62 3.35
CA GLU A 188 40.50 5.68 4.47
C GLU A 188 39.07 5.14 4.66
N TRP A 189 38.90 3.83 4.50
CA TRP A 189 37.65 3.17 4.86
C TRP A 189 37.56 2.99 6.37
N MET A 190 36.34 3.09 6.90
CA MET A 190 36.10 2.75 8.29
C MET A 190 36.59 1.31 8.59
N PRO A 191 37.40 1.14 9.64
CA PRO A 191 38.01 -0.14 9.96
C PRO A 191 36.97 -1.14 10.49
N GLY A 192 37.26 -2.44 10.35
CA GLY A 192 36.37 -3.52 10.78
C GLY A 192 35.39 -4.00 9.68
N PRO A 193 34.40 -4.85 10.03
CA PRO A 193 33.42 -5.37 9.07
C PRO A 193 32.47 -4.28 8.57
N ASN A 194 31.70 -4.59 7.51
CA ASN A 194 30.62 -3.71 7.04
C ASN A 194 29.53 -3.57 8.12
N ARG A 195 28.90 -2.41 8.19
CA ARG A 195 27.68 -2.25 8.99
C ARG A 195 26.52 -2.86 8.24
N VAL A 196 25.70 -3.62 8.93
CA VAL A 196 24.50 -4.28 8.36
C VAL A 196 23.28 -3.71 9.05
N MET A 197 22.25 -3.39 8.28
CA MET A 197 20.98 -2.92 8.83
C MET A 197 19.81 -3.51 8.06
N GLN A 198 18.84 -4.07 8.80
CA GLN A 198 17.51 -4.33 8.27
C GLN A 198 16.70 -3.04 8.30
N VAL A 199 16.25 -2.56 7.14
CA VAL A 199 15.34 -1.42 7.06
C VAL A 199 13.95 -1.92 7.47
N PRO A 200 13.35 -1.45 8.56
CA PRO A 200 12.02 -1.90 8.98
C PRO A 200 10.98 -1.58 7.91
N LYS A 201 10.07 -2.52 7.67
CA LYS A 201 8.86 -2.23 6.89
C LYS A 201 8.02 -1.20 7.66
N GLY A 202 7.41 -0.26 6.94
CA GLY A 202 6.58 0.80 7.52
C GLY A 202 7.34 2.00 8.13
N ALA A 203 8.68 1.98 8.18
CA ALA A 203 9.45 3.16 8.60
C ALA A 203 9.36 4.27 7.53
N ILE A 204 9.16 5.52 7.96
CA ILE A 204 9.16 6.69 7.06
C ILE A 204 10.51 7.40 7.14
N ALA A 205 11.06 7.52 8.35
CA ALA A 205 12.39 8.06 8.58
C ALA A 205 13.11 7.30 9.70
N LEU A 206 14.44 7.20 9.58
CA LEU A 206 15.31 6.60 10.60
C LEU A 206 16.52 7.51 10.83
N THR A 207 17.04 7.50 12.06
CA THR A 207 18.35 8.08 12.35
C THR A 207 19.29 7.00 12.86
N VAL A 208 20.39 6.81 12.15
CA VAL A 208 21.47 5.89 12.53
C VAL A 208 22.61 6.74 13.10
N LEU A 209 23.03 6.46 14.33
CA LEU A 209 24.17 7.13 14.94
C LEU A 209 25.31 6.13 15.14
N ASP A 210 26.34 6.27 14.32
CA ASP A 210 27.53 5.45 14.32
C ASP A 210 28.72 6.16 14.96
N ARG A 211 29.74 5.36 15.30
CA ARG A 211 31.04 5.83 15.79
C ARG A 211 32.14 5.22 14.95
N TRP A 212 33.18 6.00 14.64
CA TRP A 212 34.34 5.52 13.90
C TRP A 212 35.21 4.58 14.75
N THR A 213 34.80 3.32 14.86
CA THR A 213 35.47 2.31 15.67
C THR A 213 35.40 0.94 14.98
N THR A 214 36.28 0.01 15.38
CA THR A 214 36.31 -1.38 14.90
C THR A 214 35.12 -2.23 15.36
N HIS A 215 34.35 -1.77 16.36
CA HIS A 215 33.25 -2.53 16.95
C HIS A 215 31.93 -2.22 16.22
N SER A 216 31.27 -3.29 15.75
CA SER A 216 30.10 -3.24 14.88
C SER A 216 28.78 -3.23 15.66
N VAL A 217 28.50 -2.17 16.41
CA VAL A 217 27.15 -1.95 16.94
C VAL A 217 26.70 -0.53 16.62
N PRO A 218 25.86 -0.35 15.59
CA PRO A 218 25.19 0.91 15.34
C PRO A 218 24.27 1.24 16.53
N SER A 219 24.30 2.48 17.01
CA SER A 219 23.31 2.96 17.96
C SER A 219 22.11 3.48 17.17
N ILE A 220 21.15 2.60 16.87
CA ILE A 220 19.92 2.99 16.18
C ILE A 220 19.01 3.68 17.17
N ARG A 221 18.66 4.94 16.90
CA ARG A 221 17.62 5.64 17.65
C ARG A 221 16.43 5.83 16.73
N THR A 222 15.36 5.09 17.00
CA THR A 222 14.06 5.33 16.38
C THR A 222 13.50 6.61 17.00
N THR A 223 13.64 7.73 16.32
CA THR A 223 12.82 8.92 16.58
C THR A 223 11.49 8.72 15.88
N THR A 224 10.73 7.70 16.27
CA THR A 224 9.37 7.50 15.79
C THR A 224 8.45 8.36 16.66
N PRO A 225 7.74 9.36 16.11
CA PRO A 225 6.33 9.39 16.43
C PRO A 225 5.79 8.01 16.03
N ILE A 226 5.12 7.29 16.95
CA ILE A 226 4.36 6.10 16.58
C ILE A 226 3.33 6.58 15.53
N GLN A 227 3.65 6.41 14.25
CA GLN A 227 2.70 6.58 13.18
C GLN A 227 1.91 5.29 13.15
N VAL A 228 0.79 5.35 13.83
CA VAL A 228 -0.31 4.41 13.72
C VAL A 228 -0.60 4.24 12.23
N GLN A 229 -0.37 3.04 11.72
CA GLN A 229 -0.46 2.75 10.29
C GLN A 229 -1.77 3.26 9.69
N ASN A 230 -1.71 4.01 8.59
CA ASN A 230 -2.93 4.43 7.90
C ASN A 230 -3.46 3.26 7.05
N VAL A 231 -4.63 2.77 7.40
CA VAL A 231 -5.44 1.79 6.68
C VAL A 231 -6.44 2.55 5.81
N ALA A 232 -6.41 2.33 4.50
CA ALA A 232 -7.47 2.81 3.62
C ALA A 232 -8.72 1.94 3.82
N VAL A 233 -9.77 2.53 4.38
CA VAL A 233 -11.06 1.87 4.61
C VAL A 233 -12.01 2.22 3.47
N TYR A 234 -12.38 1.21 2.68
CA TYR A 234 -13.37 1.31 1.61
C TYR A 234 -14.73 0.89 2.13
N VAL A 235 -15.67 1.83 2.19
CA VAL A 235 -17.07 1.51 2.47
C VAL A 235 -17.79 1.35 1.14
N VAL A 236 -18.32 0.15 0.91
CA VAL A 236 -19.02 -0.22 -0.32
C VAL A 236 -20.47 -0.51 -0.01
N LEU A 237 -21.37 0.15 -0.73
CA LEU A 237 -22.81 -0.03 -0.61
C LEU A 237 -23.37 -0.44 -1.97
N VAL A 238 -24.08 -1.55 -2.04
CA VAL A 238 -24.84 -1.93 -3.24
C VAL A 238 -26.30 -1.52 -3.03
N GLN A 239 -26.70 -0.38 -3.57
CA GLN A 239 -28.05 0.14 -3.40
C GLN A 239 -28.48 1.11 -4.51
N ARG A 240 -29.65 0.85 -5.09
CA ARG A 240 -30.28 1.75 -6.06
C ARG A 240 -30.95 2.93 -5.37
N CYS A 241 -30.82 4.13 -5.93
CA CYS A 241 -31.59 5.30 -5.55
C CYS A 241 -32.16 6.05 -6.77
N SER A 242 -33.06 7.01 -6.53
CA SER A 242 -33.63 7.84 -7.59
C SER A 242 -32.57 8.75 -8.22
N PHE A 243 -32.79 9.13 -9.48
CA PHE A 243 -31.95 10.10 -10.18
C PHE A 243 -31.89 11.44 -9.42
N GLY A 244 -30.70 12.03 -9.34
CA GLY A 244 -30.44 13.25 -8.56
C GLY A 244 -30.32 13.03 -7.05
N HIS A 245 -30.25 11.77 -6.59
CA HIS A 245 -29.89 11.42 -5.21
C HIS A 245 -28.50 10.75 -5.17
N LEU A 246 -27.87 10.83 -4.01
CA LEU A 246 -26.59 10.18 -3.73
C LEU A 246 -26.51 9.69 -2.28
N PHE A 247 -25.60 8.76 -2.02
CA PHE A 247 -25.27 8.33 -0.65
C PHE A 247 -24.05 9.08 -0.11
N LYS A 248 -24.07 9.40 1.19
CA LYS A 248 -22.96 10.00 1.94
C LYS A 248 -22.67 9.18 3.18
N LEU A 249 -21.41 9.13 3.58
CA LEU A 249 -20.98 8.55 4.85
C LEU A 249 -20.79 9.64 5.90
N VAL A 250 -21.48 9.50 7.02
CA VAL A 250 -21.44 10.43 8.16
C VAL A 250 -21.01 9.67 9.42
N GLY A 251 -20.17 10.26 10.27
CA GLY A 251 -19.63 9.52 11.41
C GLY A 251 -18.91 10.38 12.43
N ASN A 252 -18.33 9.72 13.43
CA ASN A 252 -17.76 10.33 14.64
C ASN A 252 -16.43 11.09 14.43
N ILE A 253 -15.82 11.00 13.26
CA ILE A 253 -14.53 11.64 12.95
C ILE A 253 -14.70 12.94 12.14
N ASP A 254 -13.70 13.82 12.21
CA ASP A 254 -13.69 15.10 11.48
C ASP A 254 -13.90 14.92 9.97
N LYS A 255 -13.25 13.92 9.38
CA LYS A 255 -13.36 13.63 7.94
C LYS A 255 -14.77 13.20 7.49
N LEU A 256 -15.60 12.73 8.44
CA LEU A 256 -17.01 12.37 8.21
C LEU A 256 -17.98 13.35 8.86
N GLY A 257 -17.50 14.55 9.23
CA GLY A 257 -18.33 15.64 9.70
C GLY A 257 -18.72 15.59 11.18
N LYS A 258 -18.20 14.66 12.00
CA LYS A 258 -18.60 14.52 13.42
C LYS A 258 -20.13 14.47 13.61
N TRP A 259 -20.79 13.60 12.84
CA TRP A 259 -22.25 13.44 12.78
C TRP A 259 -23.05 14.60 12.16
N ASP A 260 -22.38 15.61 11.59
CA ASP A 260 -23.00 16.64 10.75
C ASP A 260 -23.18 16.12 9.31
N PRO A 261 -24.41 15.85 8.83
CA PRO A 261 -24.64 15.22 7.53
C PRO A 261 -24.39 16.18 6.35
N TRP A 262 -24.34 17.49 6.58
CA TRP A 262 -23.95 18.46 5.55
C TRP A 262 -22.44 18.38 5.25
N LYS A 263 -21.64 17.96 6.23
CA LYS A 263 -20.19 17.73 6.11
C LYS A 263 -19.82 16.27 5.80
N ALA A 264 -20.80 15.40 5.62
CA ALA A 264 -20.60 13.98 5.33
C ALA A 264 -19.85 13.76 4.01
N GLN A 265 -19.04 12.71 3.95
CA GLN A 265 -18.25 12.38 2.77
C GLN A 265 -19.15 11.73 1.71
N LYS A 266 -19.23 12.32 0.51
CA LYS A 266 -20.01 11.76 -0.60
C LYS A 266 -19.43 10.42 -1.07
N MET A 267 -20.29 9.46 -1.37
CA MET A 267 -19.90 8.21 -2.02
C MET A 267 -19.95 8.40 -3.54
N VAL A 268 -19.06 7.72 -4.25
CA VAL A 268 -19.00 7.73 -5.71
C VAL A 268 -19.82 6.57 -6.25
N TRP A 269 -20.74 6.85 -7.17
CA TRP A 269 -21.52 5.82 -7.85
C TRP A 269 -20.69 5.10 -8.91
N HIS A 270 -20.93 3.80 -9.04
CA HIS A 270 -20.39 2.90 -10.03
C HIS A 270 -21.52 2.03 -10.60
N PHE A 271 -21.22 1.33 -11.70
CA PHE A 271 -22.17 0.43 -12.36
C PHE A 271 -22.72 -0.63 -11.39
N ASN A 272 -23.92 -1.16 -11.67
CA ASN A 272 -24.67 -2.08 -10.79
C ASN A 272 -25.06 -1.49 -9.41
N ASP A 273 -25.33 -0.18 -9.36
CA ASP A 273 -25.79 0.51 -8.14
C ASP A 273 -24.79 0.40 -6.96
N ILE A 274 -23.50 0.31 -7.28
CA ILE A 274 -22.41 0.22 -6.29
C ILE A 274 -21.94 1.63 -5.95
N TRP A 275 -21.91 1.96 -4.66
CA TRP A 275 -21.41 3.23 -4.14
C TRP A 275 -20.17 2.97 -3.30
N ILE A 276 -19.10 3.71 -3.56
CA ILE A 276 -17.81 3.51 -2.87
C ILE A 276 -17.31 4.83 -2.28
N THR A 277 -16.79 4.77 -1.07
CA THR A 277 -15.98 5.85 -0.50
C THR A 277 -14.77 5.30 0.25
N ALA A 278 -13.64 6.01 0.18
CA ALA A 278 -12.40 5.61 0.81
C ALA A 278 -11.98 6.60 1.90
N ILE A 279 -11.57 6.07 3.05
CA ILE A 279 -11.20 6.84 4.23
C ILE A 279 -9.91 6.28 4.80
N ASN A 280 -8.84 7.05 4.75
CA ASN A 280 -7.60 6.70 5.44
C ASN A 280 -7.77 6.92 6.94
N LEU A 281 -7.66 5.85 7.71
CA LEU A 281 -7.77 5.83 9.18
C LEU A 281 -6.56 5.16 9.80
N HIS A 282 -6.18 5.58 10.99
CA HIS A 282 -5.12 4.94 11.73
C HIS A 282 -5.55 3.54 12.25
N ALA A 283 -4.66 2.55 12.19
CA ALA A 283 -4.83 1.25 12.82
C ALA A 283 -5.20 1.39 14.31
N GLY A 284 -6.10 0.55 14.82
CA GLY A 284 -6.65 0.68 16.17
C GLY A 284 -7.62 1.85 16.38
N SER A 285 -7.87 2.70 15.37
CA SER A 285 -8.92 3.73 15.48
C SER A 285 -10.29 3.09 15.57
N PHE A 286 -11.17 3.73 16.33
CA PHE A 286 -12.57 3.33 16.40
C PHE A 286 -13.45 4.30 15.61
N LEU A 287 -14.04 3.79 14.53
CA LEU A 287 -14.96 4.51 13.67
C LEU A 287 -16.40 4.12 14.03
N GLU A 288 -17.25 5.12 14.26
CA GLU A 288 -18.69 4.95 14.22
C GLU A 288 -19.26 5.75 13.05
N TYR A 289 -20.14 5.15 12.26
CA TYR A 289 -20.73 5.81 11.10
C TYR A 289 -22.14 5.32 10.78
N LYS A 290 -22.80 6.08 9.89
CA LYS A 290 -24.00 5.70 9.15
C LYS A 290 -23.90 6.18 7.71
N ILE A 291 -24.72 5.60 6.86
CA ILE A 291 -24.95 6.10 5.50
C ILE A 291 -26.23 6.96 5.50
N VAL A 292 -26.22 8.06 4.76
CA VAL A 292 -27.40 8.90 4.50
C VAL A 292 -27.65 9.00 3.01
N LEU A 293 -28.93 9.00 2.63
CA LEU A 293 -29.39 9.35 1.28
C LEU A 293 -29.68 10.85 1.26
N ALA A 294 -29.09 11.56 0.30
CA ALA A 294 -29.25 12.99 0.13
C ALA A 294 -29.64 13.34 -1.31
N ARG A 295 -30.27 14.50 -1.48
CA ARG A 295 -30.45 15.11 -2.79
C ARG A 295 -29.14 15.74 -3.23
N GLU A 296 -28.69 15.42 -4.45
CA GLU A 296 -27.40 15.88 -4.96
C GLU A 296 -27.35 17.40 -5.18
N ALA A 297 -28.47 18.00 -5.60
CA ALA A 297 -28.54 19.41 -5.97
C ALA A 297 -28.26 20.38 -4.82
N ASP A 298 -28.64 20.02 -3.58
CA ASP A 298 -28.61 20.91 -2.42
C ASP A 298 -28.13 20.23 -1.13
N ASP A 299 -27.68 18.97 -1.21
CA ASP A 299 -27.27 18.15 -0.07
C ASP A 299 -28.38 17.93 0.99
N THR A 300 -29.66 18.16 0.65
CA THR A 300 -30.80 17.91 1.56
C THR A 300 -30.86 16.44 1.93
N ILE A 301 -30.83 16.12 3.22
CA ILE A 301 -30.89 14.75 3.73
C ILE A 301 -32.31 14.22 3.61
N ILE A 302 -32.48 13.15 2.84
CA ILE A 302 -33.75 12.49 2.57
C ILE A 302 -34.00 11.41 3.62
N GLN A 303 -32.99 10.58 3.86
CA GLN A 303 -33.13 9.42 4.74
C GLN A 303 -31.79 9.04 5.37
N TRP A 304 -31.84 8.61 6.63
CA TRP A 304 -30.74 7.94 7.30
C TRP A 304 -30.89 6.42 7.21
N GLN A 305 -29.77 5.70 7.10
CA GLN A 305 -29.74 4.26 7.29
C GLN A 305 -30.39 3.90 8.64
N THR A 306 -31.30 2.93 8.62
CA THR A 306 -32.03 2.52 9.82
C THR A 306 -31.15 1.68 10.77
N GLY A 307 -31.67 1.37 11.96
CA GLY A 307 -30.95 0.60 12.96
C GLY A 307 -29.85 1.36 13.72
N SER A 308 -29.01 0.62 14.43
CA SER A 308 -27.90 1.18 15.23
C SER A 308 -26.74 1.67 14.35
N ASN A 309 -25.90 2.55 14.91
CA ASN A 309 -24.67 3.00 14.24
C ASN A 309 -23.77 1.80 13.91
N LYS A 310 -23.13 1.85 12.75
CA LYS A 310 -22.07 0.91 12.38
C LYS A 310 -20.82 1.25 13.17
N ARG A 311 -20.11 0.21 13.63
CA ARG A 311 -18.93 0.31 14.49
C ARG A 311 -17.83 -0.50 13.86
N LEU A 312 -16.68 0.14 13.68
CA LEU A 312 -15.50 -0.47 13.09
C LEU A 312 -14.28 -0.13 13.93
N LEU A 313 -13.62 -1.17 14.44
CA LEU A 313 -12.24 -1.05 14.93
C LEU A 313 -11.32 -1.29 13.74
N VAL A 314 -10.51 -0.30 13.39
CA VAL A 314 -9.57 -0.40 12.27
C VAL A 314 -8.48 -1.40 12.66
N PRO A 315 -8.25 -2.48 11.90
CA PRO A 315 -7.24 -3.48 12.24
C PRO A 315 -5.82 -2.92 12.07
N ASP A 316 -4.87 -3.50 12.81
CA ASP A 316 -3.44 -3.26 12.59
C ASP A 316 -2.96 -4.12 11.43
N THR A 317 -2.98 -3.54 10.22
CA THR A 317 -2.75 -4.26 8.97
C THR A 317 -2.14 -3.36 7.90
N ASP A 318 -1.22 -3.93 7.12
CA ASP A 318 -0.65 -3.34 5.90
C ASP A 318 -1.63 -3.35 4.71
N HIS A 319 -2.89 -3.72 4.92
CA HIS A 319 -3.90 -3.92 3.87
C HIS A 319 -4.99 -2.85 3.91
N GLU A 320 -5.62 -2.59 2.76
CA GLU A 320 -6.90 -1.88 2.70
C GLU A 320 -8.00 -2.71 3.36
N LEU A 321 -8.92 -2.05 4.05
CA LEU A 321 -10.06 -2.68 4.68
C LEU A 321 -11.33 -2.40 3.87
N LEU A 322 -11.92 -3.44 3.31
CA LEU A 322 -13.22 -3.37 2.66
C LEU A 322 -14.34 -3.61 3.69
N VAL A 323 -15.31 -2.71 3.74
CA VAL A 323 -16.52 -2.82 4.56
C VAL A 323 -17.72 -2.76 3.64
N GLU A 324 -18.33 -3.92 3.43
CA GLU A 324 -19.58 -4.03 2.67
C GLU A 324 -20.76 -3.66 3.57
N GLU A 325 -21.58 -2.74 3.07
CA GLU A 325 -22.77 -2.25 3.74
C GLU A 325 -24.02 -2.67 2.98
N VAL A 326 -25.07 -2.90 3.78
CA VAL A 326 -26.41 -3.17 3.26
C VAL A 326 -27.30 -2.02 3.70
N TRP A 327 -28.03 -1.44 2.73
CA TRP A 327 -29.06 -0.46 3.03
C TRP A 327 -30.25 -1.17 3.70
N GLN A 328 -30.56 -0.76 4.94
CA GLN A 328 -31.75 -1.19 5.68
C GLN A 328 -32.58 0.04 6.00
#